data_AF-A0A7S3SGW3-F1
#
_entry.id   AF-A0A7S3SGW3-F1
#
_cell.length_a   1.000
_cell.length_b   1.000
_cell.length_c   1.000
_cell.angle_alpha   90.00
_cell.angle_beta   90.00
_cell.angle_gamma   90.00
#
_symmetry.space_group_name_H-M   'P 1'
#
loop_
_entity.id
_entity.type
_entity.pdbx_description
1 polymer ?
#
loop_
_entity_poly.entity_id
_entity_poly.type
_entity_poly.pdbx_seq_one_letter_code
_entity_poly.pdbx_strand_id
1 'polypeptide(L)'
;DGLYRVRYSCLHASAHADETLKEWVQPAAEDELRPPPPPPPDGFHARLSPGDKLELLFEGGWWPVVLTSRPPPPPAAAASSAPPPPPPPKRGLGVESAIDPARFAGLTTS
;
A
#
# COMPACT_ATOMS: atom_id res chain seq x y z
N ASP A 1 -12.26 34.17 27.53
CA ASP A 1 -12.49 34.12 26.08
C ASP A 1 -12.86 32.72 25.59
N GLY A 2 -12.35 31.63 26.19
CA GLY A 2 -12.89 30.27 25.93
C GLY A 2 -12.49 29.68 24.57
N LEU A 3 -11.55 30.32 23.89
CA LEU A 3 -10.96 29.88 22.63
C LEU A 3 -9.83 28.88 22.89
N TYR A 4 -9.63 27.96 21.94
CA TYR A 4 -8.57 26.98 21.97
C TYR A 4 -7.58 27.31 20.86
N ARG A 5 -6.28 27.19 21.15
CA ARG A 5 -5.25 27.33 20.13
C ARG A 5 -4.91 25.96 19.56
N VAL A 6 -5.25 25.75 18.30
CA VAL A 6 -4.91 24.51 17.58
C VAL A 6 -3.68 24.71 16.72
N ARG A 7 -2.97 23.61 16.51
CA ARG A 7 -1.88 23.49 15.53
C ARG A 7 -2.28 22.40 14.56
N TYR A 8 -2.38 22.75 13.28
CA TYR A 8 -2.69 21.77 12.25
C TYR A 8 -1.50 20.83 12.04
N SER A 9 -1.80 19.54 11.82
CA SER A 9 -0.77 18.51 11.62
C SER A 9 -0.15 18.55 10.23
N CYS A 10 -0.90 19.01 9.22
CA CYS A 10 -0.51 18.96 7.80
C CYS A 10 -0.83 20.23 7.00
N LEU A 11 -1.49 21.23 7.60
CA LEU A 11 -1.65 22.56 6.99
C LEU A 11 -0.52 23.48 7.43
N HIS A 12 0.00 24.26 6.49
CA HIS A 12 1.11 25.18 6.69
C HIS A 12 0.65 26.64 6.62
N ALA A 13 1.37 27.53 7.30
CA ALA A 13 1.02 28.95 7.39
C ALA A 13 0.99 29.66 6.02
N SER A 14 1.72 29.13 5.05
CA SER A 14 1.63 29.50 3.64
C SER A 14 2.07 28.33 2.77
N ALA A 15 1.86 28.42 1.44
CA ALA A 15 2.27 27.40 0.47
C ALA A 15 3.79 27.11 0.45
N HIS A 16 4.61 28.00 1.02
CA HIS A 16 6.08 27.90 1.04
C HIS A 16 6.66 27.86 2.46
N ALA A 17 5.81 27.83 3.50
CA ALA A 17 6.28 27.81 4.88
C ALA A 17 6.40 26.37 5.38
N ASP A 18 7.52 26.07 6.04
CA ASP A 18 7.66 24.81 6.80
C ASP A 18 6.91 24.87 8.15
N GLU A 19 6.50 26.06 8.59
CA GLU A 19 5.72 26.21 9.81
C GLU A 19 4.26 25.80 9.58
N THR A 20 3.79 24.86 10.39
CA THR A 20 2.38 24.46 10.46
C THR A 20 1.48 25.59 10.93
N LEU A 21 0.29 25.71 10.32
CA LEU A 21 -0.73 26.69 10.66
C LEU A 21 -1.18 26.54 12.14
N LYS A 22 -1.40 27.68 12.78
CA LYS A 22 -1.96 27.77 14.14
C LYS A 22 -3.16 28.71 14.12
N GLU A 23 -4.25 28.32 14.75
CA GLU A 23 -5.51 29.06 14.72
C GLU A 23 -6.16 29.07 16.10
N TRP A 24 -6.94 30.11 16.39
CA TRP A 24 -7.81 30.18 17.56
C TRP A 24 -9.23 29.79 17.15
N VAL A 25 -9.75 28.75 17.76
CA VAL A 25 -11.07 28.16 17.46
C VAL A 25 -11.98 28.22 18.68
N GLN A 26 -13.28 28.30 18.46
CA GLN A 26 -14.31 28.31 19.49
C GLN A 26 -14.93 26.90 19.61
N PRO A 27 -14.62 26.13 20.68
CA PRO A 27 -15.07 24.74 20.79
C PRO A 27 -16.58 24.54 20.83
N ALA A 28 -17.32 25.58 21.19
CA ALA A 28 -18.77 25.56 21.28
C ALA A 28 -19.47 25.74 19.92
N ALA A 29 -18.72 26.07 18.85
CA ALA A 29 -19.24 25.96 17.49
C ALA A 29 -19.26 24.47 17.11
N GLU A 30 -20.45 23.95 16.79
CA GLU A 30 -20.77 22.51 16.80
C GLU A 30 -19.94 21.60 15.87
N ASP A 31 -19.00 22.12 15.07
CA ASP A 31 -18.19 21.34 14.13
C ASP A 31 -16.70 21.69 14.12
N GLU A 32 -16.21 22.57 15.01
CA GLU A 32 -14.80 23.00 14.96
C GLU A 32 -13.83 21.98 15.58
N LEU A 33 -14.23 21.30 16.65
CA LEU A 33 -13.38 20.34 17.36
C LEU A 33 -14.14 19.06 17.73
N ARG A 34 -13.57 17.92 17.34
CA ARG A 34 -13.99 16.59 17.78
C ARG A 34 -12.77 15.75 18.13
N PRO A 35 -12.90 14.78 19.05
CA PRO A 35 -11.88 13.75 19.23
C PRO A 35 -11.59 13.02 17.90
N PRO A 36 -10.37 12.46 17.72
CA PRO A 36 -10.08 11.61 16.58
C PRO A 36 -11.09 10.45 16.48
N PRO A 37 -11.54 10.07 15.28
CA PRO A 37 -12.44 8.93 15.13
C PRO A 37 -11.75 7.65 15.62
N PRO A 38 -12.52 6.67 16.12
CA PRO A 38 -11.96 5.38 16.49
C PRO A 38 -11.36 4.67 15.28
N PRO A 39 -10.42 3.73 15.48
CA PRO A 39 -9.87 2.93 14.39
C PRO A 39 -10.97 2.15 13.66
N PRO A 40 -10.85 1.97 12.32
CA PRO A 40 -11.79 1.14 11.58
C PRO A 40 -11.78 -0.32 12.08
N PRO A 41 -12.94 -0.98 12.15
CA PRO A 41 -13.02 -2.39 12.53
C PRO A 41 -12.42 -3.34 11.47
N ASP A 42 -12.01 -4.54 11.87
CA ASP A 42 -11.41 -5.52 10.96
C ASP A 42 -12.24 -5.78 9.69
N GLY A 43 -11.58 -5.85 8.54
CA GLY A 43 -12.24 -6.05 7.25
C GLY A 43 -13.18 -4.89 6.84
N PHE A 44 -13.01 -3.68 7.40
CA PHE A 44 -13.80 -2.49 7.06
C PHE A 44 -13.94 -2.31 5.54
N HIS A 45 -12.83 -2.29 4.80
CA HIS A 45 -12.82 -2.07 3.35
C HIS A 45 -13.60 -3.14 2.57
N ALA A 46 -13.54 -4.40 3.00
CA ALA A 46 -14.24 -5.51 2.35
C ALA A 46 -15.78 -5.39 2.50
N ARG A 47 -16.23 -4.80 3.61
CA ARG A 47 -17.66 -4.65 3.94
C ARG A 47 -18.34 -3.43 3.34
N LEU A 48 -17.57 -2.49 2.76
CA LEU A 48 -18.14 -1.33 2.08
C LEU A 48 -19.14 -1.73 0.97
N SER A 49 -19.96 -0.82 0.52
CA SER A 49 -20.89 -1.02 -0.60
C SER A 49 -21.11 0.30 -1.32
N PRO A 50 -21.40 0.28 -2.64
CA PRO A 50 -21.87 1.47 -3.32
C PRO A 50 -23.04 2.12 -2.57
N GLY A 51 -22.96 3.43 -2.34
CA GLY A 51 -23.89 4.19 -1.52
C GLY A 51 -23.39 4.51 -0.10
N ASP A 52 -22.36 3.82 0.39
CA ASP A 52 -21.80 4.10 1.72
C ASP A 52 -21.20 5.49 1.79
N LYS A 53 -21.51 6.21 2.89
CA LYS A 53 -20.91 7.49 3.26
C LYS A 53 -19.62 7.24 4.02
N LEU A 54 -18.55 7.88 3.60
CA LEU A 54 -17.19 7.70 4.13
C LEU A 54 -16.52 9.05 4.31
N GLU A 55 -15.39 9.06 5.02
CA GLU A 55 -14.44 10.17 5.01
C GLU A 55 -13.15 9.70 4.34
N LEU A 56 -12.61 10.50 3.41
CA LEU A 56 -11.38 10.19 2.68
C LEU A 56 -10.31 11.24 2.99
N LEU A 57 -9.10 10.77 3.31
CA LEU A 57 -7.95 11.64 3.52
C LEU A 57 -7.44 12.14 2.16
N PHE A 58 -7.64 13.43 1.88
CA PHE A 58 -7.17 14.09 0.66
C PHE A 58 -6.68 15.49 0.98
N GLU A 59 -5.51 15.86 0.48
CA GLU A 59 -4.86 17.16 0.72
C GLU A 59 -4.75 17.54 2.21
N GLY A 60 -4.53 16.54 3.09
CA GLY A 60 -4.41 16.75 4.53
C GLY A 60 -5.75 16.92 5.27
N GLY A 61 -6.88 16.90 4.57
CA GLY A 61 -8.22 16.96 5.16
C GLY A 61 -8.96 15.63 5.06
N TRP A 62 -9.93 15.42 5.96
CA TRP A 62 -10.92 14.34 5.86
C TRP A 62 -12.16 14.87 5.15
N TRP A 63 -12.43 14.38 3.96
CA TRP A 63 -13.53 14.85 3.12
C TRP A 63 -14.68 13.85 3.09
N PRO A 64 -15.93 14.29 3.29
CA PRO A 64 -17.09 13.42 3.16
C PRO A 64 -17.27 13.00 1.69
N VAL A 65 -17.39 11.69 1.46
CA VAL A 65 -17.56 11.10 0.13
C VAL A 65 -18.63 10.02 0.14
N VAL A 66 -19.11 9.65 -1.06
CA VAL A 66 -20.00 8.50 -1.27
C VAL A 66 -19.32 7.51 -2.19
N LEU A 67 -19.23 6.25 -1.78
CA LEU A 67 -18.67 5.19 -2.62
C LEU A 67 -19.60 4.93 -3.80
N THR A 68 -19.12 5.09 -5.04
CA THR A 68 -19.95 4.91 -6.25
C THR A 68 -19.79 3.53 -6.88
N SER A 69 -18.57 2.99 -6.89
CA SER A 69 -18.28 1.71 -7.52
C SER A 69 -17.06 1.05 -6.88
N ARG A 70 -16.95 -0.26 -7.07
CA ARG A 70 -15.77 -1.05 -6.69
C ARG A 70 -15.13 -1.61 -7.95
N PRO A 71 -13.79 -1.68 -8.00
CA PRO A 71 -13.13 -2.47 -9.03
C PRO A 71 -13.69 -3.90 -8.99
N PRO A 72 -13.93 -4.53 -10.15
CA PRO A 72 -14.27 -5.94 -10.17
C PRO A 72 -13.12 -6.73 -9.53
N PRO A 73 -13.43 -7.86 -8.85
CA PRO A 73 -12.36 -8.74 -8.41
C PRO A 73 -11.49 -9.13 -9.62
N PRO A 74 -10.17 -9.27 -9.44
CA PRO A 74 -9.31 -9.73 -10.52
C PRO A 74 -9.86 -11.06 -11.07
N PRO A 75 -9.80 -11.29 -12.39
CA PRO A 75 -10.31 -12.52 -12.98
C PRO A 75 -9.64 -13.73 -12.33
N ALA A 76 -10.40 -14.80 -12.08
CA ALA A 76 -9.97 -16.02 -11.37
C ALA A 76 -8.83 -16.82 -12.07
N ALA A 77 -8.21 -16.29 -13.12
CA ALA A 77 -7.18 -16.94 -13.92
C ALA A 77 -5.76 -16.50 -13.52
N ALA A 78 -5.38 -16.75 -12.27
CA ALA A 78 -3.96 -16.87 -11.89
C ALA A 78 -3.74 -17.88 -10.75
N ALA A 79 -4.77 -18.63 -10.36
CA ALA A 79 -4.57 -19.87 -9.62
C ALA A 79 -4.08 -20.94 -10.59
N SER A 80 -2.76 -21.03 -10.70
CA SER A 80 -1.94 -22.12 -11.24
C SER A 80 -2.72 -23.37 -11.69
N SER A 81 -2.99 -23.47 -12.99
CA SER A 81 -3.26 -24.73 -13.69
C SER A 81 -2.12 -25.02 -14.69
N ALA A 82 -0.88 -24.72 -14.31
CA ALA A 82 0.25 -25.31 -15.02
C ALA A 82 0.28 -26.80 -14.64
N PRO A 83 0.19 -27.75 -15.60
CA PRO A 83 0.38 -29.16 -15.28
C PRO A 83 1.76 -29.36 -14.66
N PRO A 84 1.93 -30.31 -13.71
CA PRO A 84 3.23 -30.59 -13.13
C PRO A 84 4.25 -30.89 -14.24
N PRO A 85 5.51 -30.42 -14.12
CA PRO A 85 6.52 -30.71 -15.12
C PRO A 85 6.67 -32.23 -15.30
N PRO A 86 6.92 -32.73 -16.52
CA PRO A 86 7.10 -34.16 -16.74
C PRO A 86 8.25 -34.68 -15.87
N PRO A 87 8.15 -35.91 -15.34
CA PRO A 87 9.21 -36.48 -14.53
C PRO A 87 10.52 -36.53 -15.34
N PRO A 88 11.68 -36.29 -14.70
CA PRO A 88 12.96 -36.33 -15.40
C PRO A 88 13.18 -37.71 -16.03
N PRO A 89 13.79 -37.78 -17.23
CA PRO A 89 14.07 -39.06 -17.86
C PRO A 89 14.92 -39.91 -16.94
N LYS A 90 14.50 -41.17 -16.72
CA LYS A 90 15.27 -42.14 -15.93
C LYS A 90 16.64 -42.28 -16.58
N ARG A 91 17.68 -41.76 -15.91
CA ARG A 91 19.08 -42.02 -16.27
C ARG A 91 19.29 -43.53 -16.25
N GLY A 92 19.31 -44.12 -17.44
CA GLY A 92 19.82 -45.47 -17.63
C GLY A 92 21.27 -45.52 -17.15
N LEU A 93 21.61 -46.59 -16.43
CA LEU A 93 23.00 -46.95 -16.22
C LEU A 93 23.71 -47.00 -17.57
N GLY A 94 24.73 -46.16 -17.74
CA GLY A 94 25.59 -46.11 -18.90
C GLY A 94 26.93 -45.57 -18.46
N VAL A 95 27.89 -46.48 -18.38
CA VAL A 95 29.30 -46.30 -18.00
C VAL A 95 30.08 -45.60 -19.12
N GLU A 96 31.32 -45.24 -18.78
CA GLU A 96 32.45 -44.78 -19.62
C GLU A 96 32.68 -43.26 -19.62
N SER A 97 33.66 -42.77 -18.85
CA SER A 97 35.11 -42.74 -19.13
C SER A 97 35.48 -41.88 -20.33
N ALA A 98 36.02 -40.69 -20.09
CA ALA A 98 37.42 -40.38 -20.40
C ALA A 98 37.72 -38.90 -20.09
N ILE A 99 38.97 -38.70 -19.69
CA ILE A 99 39.61 -37.51 -19.16
C ILE A 99 40.07 -36.57 -20.29
N ASP A 100 40.12 -35.26 -20.06
CA ASP A 100 41.24 -34.43 -20.56
C ASP A 100 41.54 -33.26 -19.57
N PRO A 101 42.73 -33.17 -18.95
CA PRO A 101 43.09 -32.15 -17.96
C PRO A 101 44.02 -31.08 -18.52
N ALA A 102 43.85 -30.62 -19.78
CA ALA A 102 44.77 -29.67 -20.41
C ALA A 102 44.17 -28.35 -20.90
N ARG A 103 43.27 -27.69 -20.15
CA ARG A 103 42.80 -26.33 -20.51
C ARG A 103 42.75 -25.29 -19.40
N PHE A 104 43.62 -25.40 -18.40
CA PHE A 104 43.87 -24.30 -17.45
C PHE A 104 45.21 -23.61 -17.75
N ALA A 105 45.18 -22.55 -18.55
CA ALA A 105 46.30 -21.60 -18.67
C ALA A 105 45.81 -20.23 -19.18
N GLY A 106 45.86 -19.23 -18.28
CA GLY A 106 45.82 -17.78 -18.58
C GLY A 106 44.48 -17.25 -19.09
N LEU A 107 44.06 -15.99 -18.87
CA LEU A 107 44.81 -14.77 -18.63
C LEU A 107 43.99 -13.79 -17.77
N THR A 108 44.73 -12.88 -17.15
CA THR A 108 44.32 -11.73 -16.34
C THR A 108 43.99 -10.51 -17.23
N THR A 109 43.43 -9.47 -16.61
CA THR A 109 43.32 -8.06 -17.09
C THR A 109 42.23 -7.85 -18.16
N SER A 110 41.42 -6.78 -18.10
CA SER A 110 41.73 -5.39 -17.76
C SER A 110 40.61 -4.64 -17.02
#